data_AF-A0A543AVI9-F1
#
_entry.id   AF-A0A543AVI9-F1
#
_cell.length_a   1.000
_cell.length_b   1.000
_cell.length_c   1.000
_cell.angle_alpha   90.00
_cell.angle_beta   90.00
_cell.angle_gamma   90.00
#
_symmetry.space_group_name_H-M   'P 1'
#
loop_
_entity.id
_entity.type
_entity.pdbx_description
1 polymer ?
#
loop_
_entity_poly.entity_id
_entity_poly.type
_entity_poly.pdbx_seq_one_letter_code
_entity_poly.pdbx_strand_id
1 'polypeptide(L)'
;MPEHDSDPGPALGGFTDVKVNGVRNDVVVYQSGLLLLTDHSHSDPKRLRKLLETTPFQALVQQNRFIDFSDVTHAKIVRPGARFTVAIDVRGGEQLEIAERWTSTSLGKDDGAMFQDLLGNLRNTGPMPEAAAAEAARTWAEDAEVLDGMSNVIVNGVEYDLLVLDIGFVLVPDPGGFENGKARMTKLVQTTPLFEIVGRNWLIRYEKVVDATISKPVPVTGELEMYDGLRLGIKEGRFVQGLTDDTRDVLYAAFRSVGATMPY
;
A
#
# COMPACT_ATOMS: atom_id res chain seq x y z
N MET A 1 -27.28 3.09 5.96
CA MET A 1 -26.52 1.91 5.51
C MET A 1 -26.27 2.12 4.04
N PRO A 2 -25.01 2.18 3.56
CA PRO A 2 -24.78 2.30 2.14
C PRO A 2 -25.13 0.96 1.48
N GLU A 3 -26.03 1.00 0.50
CA GLU A 3 -26.27 -0.08 -0.44
C GLU A 3 -24.99 -0.27 -1.28
N HIS A 4 -24.22 -1.32 -1.01
CA HIS A 4 -23.21 -1.80 -1.94
C HIS A 4 -23.93 -2.55 -3.07
N ASP A 5 -24.48 -1.78 -4.01
CA ASP A 5 -25.04 -2.29 -5.27
C ASP A 5 -23.95 -2.39 -6.36
N SER A 6 -22.75 -2.78 -5.96
CA SER A 6 -21.65 -3.08 -6.88
C SER A 6 -21.66 -4.58 -7.16
N ASP A 7 -22.18 -4.95 -8.33
CA ASP A 7 -21.92 -6.27 -8.93
C ASP A 7 -20.40 -6.52 -8.91
N PRO A 8 -19.92 -7.57 -8.23
CA PRO A 8 -18.50 -7.78 -8.06
C PRO A 8 -17.79 -8.25 -9.35
N GLY A 9 -18.58 -8.49 -10.40
CA GLY A 9 -18.14 -9.17 -11.61
C GLY A 9 -17.95 -10.67 -11.36
N PRO A 10 -17.40 -11.40 -12.36
CA PRO A 10 -17.17 -12.82 -12.21
C PRO A 10 -16.09 -13.12 -11.16
N ALA A 11 -16.21 -14.26 -10.49
CA ALA A 11 -15.10 -14.82 -9.72
C ALA A 11 -13.96 -15.19 -10.67
N LEU A 12 -12.77 -14.63 -10.42
CA LEU A 12 -11.57 -14.83 -11.23
C LEU A 12 -10.78 -16.06 -10.76
N GLY A 13 -10.85 -16.38 -9.47
CA GLY A 13 -10.14 -17.50 -8.86
C GLY A 13 -10.39 -17.59 -7.36
N GLY A 14 -9.68 -18.49 -6.68
CA GLY A 14 -9.80 -18.58 -5.24
C GLY A 14 -8.84 -19.59 -4.61
N PHE A 15 -8.80 -19.56 -3.28
CA PHE A 15 -7.90 -20.34 -2.45
C PHE A 15 -8.67 -20.91 -1.27
N THR A 16 -8.42 -22.17 -0.94
CA THR A 16 -8.97 -22.79 0.26
C THR A 16 -7.95 -22.80 1.39
N ASP A 17 -8.39 -22.77 2.65
CA ASP A 17 -7.55 -22.86 3.86
C ASP A 17 -6.36 -21.88 3.87
N VAL A 18 -6.60 -20.62 3.49
CA VAL A 18 -5.64 -19.51 3.56
C VAL A 18 -5.71 -18.87 4.94
N LYS A 19 -4.60 -18.35 5.45
CA LYS A 19 -4.63 -17.54 6.69
C LYS A 19 -4.87 -16.09 6.33
N VAL A 20 -5.87 -15.48 6.95
CA VAL A 20 -6.07 -14.04 6.96
C VAL A 20 -5.94 -13.57 8.39
N ASN A 21 -4.93 -12.75 8.70
CA ASN A 21 -4.60 -12.31 10.06
C ASN A 21 -4.53 -13.49 11.06
N GLY A 22 -3.96 -14.61 10.61
CA GLY A 22 -3.82 -15.84 11.40
C GLY A 22 -5.07 -16.73 11.48
N VAL A 23 -6.24 -16.24 11.04
CA VAL A 23 -7.50 -16.99 11.01
C VAL A 23 -7.67 -17.71 9.67
N ARG A 24 -8.16 -18.95 9.70
CA ARG A 24 -8.39 -19.73 8.48
C ARG A 24 -9.63 -19.25 7.76
N ASN A 25 -9.48 -18.98 6.48
CA ASN A 25 -10.54 -18.58 5.58
C ASN A 25 -10.38 -19.32 4.25
N ASP A 26 -11.46 -19.45 3.51
CA ASP A 26 -11.37 -19.59 2.06
C ASP A 26 -11.43 -18.17 1.46
N VAL A 27 -10.63 -17.89 0.43
CA VAL A 27 -10.57 -16.57 -0.22
C VAL A 27 -11.01 -16.72 -1.66
N VAL A 28 -11.96 -15.90 -2.08
CA VAL A 28 -12.40 -15.84 -3.48
C VAL A 28 -12.04 -14.47 -4.03
N VAL A 29 -11.39 -14.49 -5.19
CA VAL A 29 -10.95 -13.29 -5.89
C VAL A 29 -12.01 -12.95 -6.94
N TYR A 30 -12.67 -11.81 -6.77
CA TYR A 30 -13.58 -11.22 -7.73
C TYR A 30 -12.87 -10.11 -8.52
N GLN A 31 -13.47 -9.65 -9.60
CA GLN A 31 -12.94 -8.53 -10.38
C GLN A 31 -12.90 -7.24 -9.55
N SER A 32 -13.89 -7.01 -8.68
CA SER A 32 -13.96 -5.80 -7.86
C SER A 32 -13.41 -5.95 -6.44
N GLY A 33 -13.01 -7.15 -5.99
CA GLY A 33 -12.60 -7.32 -4.60
C GLY A 33 -12.32 -8.75 -4.15
N LEU A 34 -12.19 -8.93 -2.83
CA LEU A 34 -11.92 -10.20 -2.17
C LEU A 34 -13.05 -10.59 -1.24
N LEU A 35 -13.53 -11.83 -1.36
CA LEU A 35 -14.48 -12.42 -0.42
C LEU A 35 -13.74 -13.38 0.51
N LEU A 36 -13.83 -13.13 1.82
CA LEU A 36 -13.23 -13.94 2.87
C LEU A 36 -14.32 -14.80 3.54
N LEU A 37 -14.33 -16.09 3.19
CA LEU A 37 -15.28 -17.06 3.69
C LEU A 37 -14.77 -17.66 5.01
N THR A 38 -15.52 -17.43 6.08
CA THR A 38 -15.11 -17.85 7.43
C THR A 38 -15.36 -19.35 7.71
N ASP A 39 -16.34 -19.94 7.00
CA ASP A 39 -16.59 -21.37 7.06
C ASP A 39 -15.53 -22.14 6.26
N HIS A 40 -14.58 -22.73 6.98
CA HIS A 40 -13.51 -23.58 6.48
C HIS A 40 -13.63 -25.03 6.98
N SER A 41 -14.81 -25.40 7.51
CA SER A 41 -15.08 -26.77 7.90
C SER A 41 -15.12 -27.61 6.61
N HIS A 42 -14.03 -28.35 6.36
CA HIS A 42 -13.77 -29.07 5.12
C HIS A 42 -13.43 -28.18 3.90
N SER A 43 -12.49 -27.24 4.07
CA SER A 43 -11.88 -26.48 2.96
C SER A 43 -11.35 -27.39 1.86
N ASP A 44 -12.14 -27.59 0.81
CA ASP A 44 -11.76 -28.26 -0.42
C ASP A 44 -12.26 -27.47 -1.66
N PRO A 45 -11.52 -27.49 -2.78
CA PRO A 45 -11.87 -26.71 -3.97
C PRO A 45 -13.23 -27.06 -4.58
N LYS A 46 -13.71 -28.31 -4.48
CA LYS A 46 -15.01 -28.72 -5.04
C LYS A 46 -16.14 -28.12 -4.22
N ARG A 47 -16.02 -28.11 -2.88
CA ARG A 47 -16.97 -27.42 -2.00
C ARG A 47 -17.05 -25.94 -2.34
N LEU A 48 -15.89 -25.28 -2.45
CA LEU A 48 -15.84 -23.84 -2.74
C LEU A 48 -16.45 -23.51 -4.11
N ARG A 49 -16.15 -24.27 -5.16
CA ARG A 49 -16.81 -24.10 -6.48
C ARG A 49 -18.31 -24.29 -6.40
N LYS A 50 -18.77 -25.37 -5.77
CA LYS A 50 -20.20 -25.63 -5.60
C LYS A 50 -20.89 -24.49 -4.85
N LEU A 51 -20.26 -23.98 -3.79
CA LEU A 51 -20.80 -22.85 -3.03
C LEU A 51 -20.98 -21.61 -3.92
N LEU A 52 -19.99 -21.28 -4.74
CA LEU A 52 -20.04 -20.15 -5.69
C LEU A 52 -21.08 -20.36 -6.81
N GLU A 53 -21.29 -21.60 -7.25
CA GLU A 53 -22.29 -21.95 -8.27
C GLU A 53 -23.74 -21.90 -7.73
N THR A 54 -23.94 -22.30 -6.47
CA THR A 54 -25.30 -22.47 -5.92
C THR A 54 -25.77 -21.30 -5.05
N THR A 55 -24.87 -20.42 -4.63
CA THR A 55 -25.17 -19.36 -3.66
C THR A 55 -25.01 -18.00 -4.33
N PRO A 56 -26.07 -17.16 -4.37
CA PRO A 56 -25.96 -15.81 -4.88
C PRO A 56 -24.92 -15.01 -4.11
N PHE A 57 -24.14 -14.17 -4.80
CA PHE A 57 -23.11 -13.32 -4.20
C PHE A 57 -23.64 -12.50 -3.01
N GLN A 58 -24.83 -11.93 -3.15
CA GLN A 58 -25.47 -11.13 -2.09
C GLN A 58 -25.67 -11.92 -0.78
N ALA A 59 -26.00 -13.22 -0.88
CA ALA A 59 -26.11 -14.07 0.30
C ALA A 59 -24.73 -14.39 0.90
N LEU A 60 -23.69 -14.50 0.07
CA LEU A 60 -22.33 -14.73 0.54
C LEU A 60 -21.80 -13.53 1.33
N VAL A 61 -21.94 -12.30 0.82
CA VAL A 61 -21.46 -11.08 1.52
C VAL A 61 -22.25 -10.73 2.77
N GLN A 62 -23.50 -11.21 2.90
CA GLN A 62 -24.26 -11.05 4.15
C GLN A 62 -23.68 -11.87 5.30
N GLN A 63 -23.01 -12.99 4.99
CA GLN A 63 -22.50 -13.94 5.98
C GLN A 63 -20.97 -13.91 6.09
N ASN A 64 -20.32 -13.23 5.15
CA ASN A 64 -18.88 -13.26 4.99
C ASN A 64 -18.38 -11.87 4.67
N ARG A 65 -17.08 -11.67 4.86
CA ARG A 65 -16.49 -10.36 4.68
C ARG A 65 -16.09 -10.17 3.23
N PHE A 66 -16.56 -9.08 2.61
CA PHE A 66 -16.08 -8.61 1.32
C PHE A 66 -15.17 -7.39 1.49
N ILE A 67 -14.08 -7.35 0.75
CA ILE A 67 -13.13 -6.23 0.69
C ILE A 67 -13.16 -5.73 -0.74
N ASP A 68 -13.75 -4.56 -0.95
CA ASP A 68 -13.75 -3.92 -2.25
C ASP A 68 -12.33 -3.42 -2.57
N PHE A 69 -11.84 -3.64 -3.79
CA PHE A 69 -10.53 -3.16 -4.20
C PHE A 69 -10.44 -1.64 -4.23
N SER A 70 -11.57 -0.92 -4.35
CA SER A 70 -11.61 0.53 -4.18
C SER A 70 -11.37 0.98 -2.73
N ASP A 71 -11.53 0.08 -1.76
CA ASP A 71 -11.15 0.28 -0.37
C ASP A 71 -9.72 -0.17 -0.08
N VAL A 72 -9.07 -0.91 -0.97
CA VAL A 72 -7.65 -1.25 -0.81
C VAL A 72 -6.81 0.00 -1.06
N THR A 73 -6.04 0.42 -0.06
CA THR A 73 -5.16 1.59 -0.10
C THR A 73 -3.71 1.22 -0.33
N HIS A 74 -3.29 0.02 0.08
CA HIS A 74 -1.95 -0.50 -0.20
C HIS A 74 -2.01 -2.02 -0.30
N ALA A 75 -1.14 -2.61 -1.11
CA ALA A 75 -0.98 -4.06 -1.21
C ALA A 75 0.48 -4.35 -1.54
N LYS A 76 1.07 -5.24 -0.75
CA LYS A 76 2.47 -5.63 -0.88
C LYS A 76 2.58 -7.14 -0.88
N ILE A 77 3.26 -7.69 -1.88
CA ILE A 77 3.66 -9.09 -1.89
C ILE A 77 4.89 -9.24 -0.98
N VAL A 78 4.66 -9.71 0.26
CA VAL A 78 5.70 -9.95 1.27
C VAL A 78 6.55 -11.17 0.91
N ARG A 79 5.91 -12.20 0.37
CA ARG A 79 6.57 -13.40 -0.15
C ARG A 79 5.91 -13.80 -1.47
N PRO A 80 6.61 -13.79 -2.61
CA PRO A 80 6.05 -14.23 -3.88
C PRO A 80 6.09 -15.77 -4.04
N GLY A 81 5.34 -16.30 -5.01
CA GLY A 81 5.35 -17.72 -5.42
C GLY A 81 4.17 -18.54 -4.90
N ALA A 82 4.29 -19.88 -4.93
CA ALA A 82 3.23 -20.84 -4.58
C ALA A 82 2.98 -21.00 -3.07
N ARG A 83 3.54 -20.11 -2.25
CA ARG A 83 3.33 -19.99 -0.81
C ARG A 83 3.35 -18.51 -0.47
N PHE A 84 2.50 -17.77 -1.15
CA PHE A 84 2.60 -16.33 -1.09
C PHE A 84 2.19 -15.80 0.28
N THR A 85 2.69 -14.62 0.59
CA THR A 85 2.21 -13.80 1.69
C THR A 85 2.01 -12.40 1.15
N VAL A 86 0.82 -11.86 1.33
CA VAL A 86 0.46 -10.53 0.88
C VAL A 86 -0.06 -9.75 2.07
N ALA A 87 0.44 -8.53 2.26
CA ALA A 87 -0.13 -7.55 3.17
C ALA A 87 -1.01 -6.59 2.36
N ILE A 88 -2.22 -6.30 2.84
CA ILE A 88 -3.17 -5.37 2.23
C ILE A 88 -3.60 -4.38 3.31
N ASP A 89 -3.43 -3.10 3.05
CA ASP A 89 -4.02 -2.04 3.85
C ASP A 89 -5.34 -1.62 3.21
N VAL A 90 -6.37 -1.46 4.04
CA VAL A 90 -7.72 -1.08 3.63
C VAL A 90 -8.08 0.28 4.25
N ARG A 91 -8.90 1.05 3.53
CA ARG A 91 -9.46 2.33 3.95
C ARG A 91 -10.01 2.21 5.37
N GLY A 92 -9.62 3.16 6.24
CA GLY A 92 -9.90 3.10 7.68
C GLY A 92 -8.76 2.56 8.54
N GLY A 93 -7.60 2.26 7.94
CA GLY A 93 -6.36 1.89 8.65
C GLY A 93 -6.27 0.42 9.04
N GLU A 94 -7.12 -0.43 8.46
CA GLU A 94 -7.08 -1.85 8.74
C GLU A 94 -6.01 -2.55 7.90
N GLN A 95 -5.27 -3.47 8.53
CA GLN A 95 -4.24 -4.28 7.87
C GLN A 95 -4.64 -5.74 7.80
N LEU A 96 -4.45 -6.34 6.64
CA LEU A 96 -4.77 -7.73 6.33
C LEU A 96 -3.52 -8.44 5.82
N GLU A 97 -3.07 -9.46 6.54
CA GLU A 97 -2.08 -10.40 6.05
C GLU A 97 -2.77 -11.65 5.51
N ILE A 98 -2.65 -11.90 4.21
CA ILE A 98 -3.14 -13.10 3.54
C ILE A 98 -1.94 -14.01 3.24
N ALA A 99 -1.89 -15.18 3.88
CA ALA A 99 -0.80 -16.14 3.75
C ALA A 99 -1.29 -17.52 3.31
N GLU A 100 -0.78 -17.98 2.17
CA GLU A 100 -1.04 -19.32 1.65
C GLU A 100 -0.32 -20.38 2.51
N ARG A 101 -1.01 -21.47 2.81
CA ARG A 101 -0.51 -22.59 3.60
C ARG A 101 -0.08 -23.73 2.69
N TRP A 102 0.69 -24.67 3.25
CA TRP A 102 0.99 -25.93 2.57
C TRP A 102 -0.24 -26.80 2.30
N THR A 103 -1.32 -26.60 3.07
CA THR A 103 -2.64 -27.24 2.89
C THR A 103 -3.56 -26.44 1.97
N SER A 104 -3.18 -25.22 1.59
CA SER A 104 -4.00 -24.41 0.72
C SER A 104 -4.07 -25.04 -0.66
N THR A 105 -5.24 -24.92 -1.28
CA THR A 105 -5.45 -25.40 -2.65
C THR A 105 -6.14 -24.30 -3.43
N SER A 106 -5.60 -23.97 -4.60
CA SER A 106 -6.20 -23.02 -5.51
C SER A 106 -7.37 -23.63 -6.30
N LEU A 107 -8.31 -22.79 -6.74
CA LEU A 107 -9.39 -23.21 -7.62
C LEU A 107 -8.89 -23.45 -9.06
N GLY A 108 -7.96 -22.66 -9.54
CA GLY A 108 -7.27 -22.83 -10.82
C GLY A 108 -5.77 -23.05 -10.62
N LYS A 109 -5.11 -23.53 -11.67
CA LYS A 109 -3.66 -23.82 -11.65
C LYS A 109 -2.82 -22.56 -11.48
N ASP A 110 -3.32 -21.43 -11.96
CA ASP A 110 -2.57 -20.16 -12.04
C ASP A 110 -3.14 -19.07 -11.12
N ASP A 111 -4.11 -19.39 -10.27
CA ASP A 111 -4.80 -18.40 -9.40
C ASP A 111 -3.83 -17.64 -8.50
N GLY A 112 -2.78 -18.32 -8.00
CA GLY A 112 -1.76 -17.68 -7.17
C GLY A 112 -0.99 -16.59 -7.92
N ALA A 113 -0.65 -16.83 -9.19
CA ALA A 113 0.03 -15.86 -10.03
C ALA A 113 -0.92 -14.73 -10.45
N MET A 114 -2.16 -15.08 -10.83
CA MET A 114 -3.22 -14.12 -11.16
C MET A 114 -3.51 -13.18 -9.99
N PHE A 115 -3.62 -13.70 -8.77
CA PHE A 115 -3.88 -12.90 -7.58
C PHE A 115 -2.73 -11.94 -7.27
N GLN A 116 -1.48 -12.42 -7.39
CA GLN A 116 -0.30 -11.57 -7.22
C GLN A 116 -0.24 -10.45 -8.27
N ASP A 117 -0.52 -10.77 -9.53
CA ASP A 117 -0.57 -9.79 -10.63
C ASP A 117 -1.71 -8.77 -10.43
N LEU A 118 -2.91 -9.24 -10.08
CA LEU A 118 -4.06 -8.39 -9.79
C LEU A 118 -3.77 -7.40 -8.66
N LEU A 119 -3.19 -7.86 -7.56
CA LEU A 119 -2.80 -7.00 -6.45
C LEU A 119 -1.66 -6.03 -6.79
N GLY A 120 -0.74 -6.42 -7.68
CA GLY A 120 0.28 -5.52 -8.21
C GLY A 120 -0.29 -4.40 -9.10
N ASN A 121 -1.45 -4.64 -9.71
CA ASN A 121 -2.10 -3.73 -10.65
C ASN A 121 -3.24 -2.89 -10.01
N LEU A 122 -3.53 -3.01 -8.71
CA LEU A 122 -4.57 -2.18 -8.09
C LEU A 122 -4.12 -0.70 -8.08
N ARG A 123 -5.05 0.18 -8.47
CA ARG A 123 -4.83 1.62 -8.69
C ARG A 123 -4.23 2.37 -7.50
N ASN A 124 -4.38 1.84 -6.30
CA ASN A 124 -3.92 2.47 -5.06
C ASN A 124 -2.67 1.79 -4.49
N THR A 125 -2.20 0.69 -5.09
CA THR A 125 -1.14 -0.15 -4.51
C THR A 125 0.07 -0.35 -5.43
N GLY A 126 -0.07 0.03 -6.69
CA GLY A 126 1.03 0.10 -7.66
C GLY A 126 1.14 1.49 -8.28
N PRO A 127 2.31 1.84 -8.84
CA PRO A 127 2.46 3.06 -9.62
C PRO A 127 1.42 3.07 -10.75
N MET A 128 0.86 4.24 -11.01
CA MET A 128 -0.09 4.53 -12.10
C MET A 128 0.39 3.87 -13.43
N PRO A 129 -0.50 3.48 -14.37
CA PRO A 129 -0.07 2.81 -15.61
C PRO A 129 1.08 3.58 -16.26
N GLU A 130 2.19 2.92 -16.60
CA GLU A 130 3.50 3.58 -16.82
C GLU A 130 3.43 4.82 -17.73
N ALA A 131 2.62 4.77 -18.80
CA ALA A 131 2.40 5.92 -19.68
C ALA A 131 1.63 7.08 -19.02
N ALA A 132 0.56 6.77 -18.28
CA ALA A 132 -0.24 7.76 -17.55
C ALA A 132 0.51 8.29 -16.31
N ALA A 133 1.30 7.43 -15.64
CA ALA A 133 2.22 7.84 -14.58
C ALA A 133 3.30 8.76 -15.12
N ALA A 134 3.91 8.43 -16.26
CA ALA A 134 4.94 9.25 -16.88
C ALA A 134 4.41 10.61 -17.32
N GLU A 135 3.19 10.67 -17.87
CA GLU A 135 2.56 11.94 -18.25
C GLU A 135 2.17 12.77 -17.02
N ALA A 136 1.47 12.19 -16.05
CA ALA A 136 1.09 12.88 -14.82
C ALA A 136 2.31 13.30 -13.99
N ALA A 137 3.33 12.45 -13.88
CA ALA A 137 4.57 12.77 -13.20
C ALA A 137 5.36 13.85 -13.91
N ARG A 138 5.35 13.90 -15.25
CA ARG A 138 5.90 15.05 -15.98
C ARG A 138 5.15 16.33 -15.62
N THR A 139 3.83 16.32 -15.66
CA THR A 139 3.02 17.50 -15.30
C THR A 139 3.23 17.93 -13.84
N TRP A 140 3.35 16.99 -12.91
CA TRP A 140 3.55 17.31 -11.50
C TRP A 140 4.98 17.73 -11.18
N ALA A 141 5.97 17.16 -11.87
CA ALA A 141 7.39 17.40 -11.59
C ALA A 141 8.05 18.43 -12.51
N GLU A 142 7.32 19.04 -13.44
CA GLU A 142 7.86 20.03 -14.39
C GLU A 142 8.52 21.20 -13.67
N ASP A 143 7.91 21.65 -12.56
CA ASP A 143 8.39 22.77 -11.74
C ASP A 143 8.70 22.36 -10.28
N ALA A 144 8.65 21.07 -9.96
CA ALA A 144 8.91 20.63 -8.59
C ALA A 144 10.40 20.68 -8.25
N GLU A 145 10.71 21.00 -7.00
CA GLU A 145 12.08 21.08 -6.49
C GLU A 145 12.29 20.09 -5.34
N VAL A 146 13.46 19.45 -5.33
CA VAL A 146 13.89 18.64 -4.17
C VAL A 146 14.40 19.57 -3.09
N LEU A 147 13.65 19.67 -2.00
CA LEU A 147 14.02 20.45 -0.82
C LEU A 147 15.05 19.69 0.03
N ASP A 148 14.82 18.40 0.28
CA ASP A 148 15.72 17.52 1.03
C ASP A 148 15.34 16.04 0.88
N GLY A 149 15.97 15.15 1.63
CA GLY A 149 15.61 13.74 1.72
C GLY A 149 16.19 13.06 2.96
N MET A 150 15.49 12.08 3.49
CA MET A 150 15.86 11.31 4.68
C MET A 150 15.85 9.81 4.36
N SER A 151 16.94 9.13 4.64
CA SER A 151 17.08 7.72 4.34
C SER A 151 16.42 6.81 5.39
N ASN A 152 15.96 5.62 5.00
CA ASN A 152 15.39 4.60 5.89
C ASN A 152 14.30 5.15 6.86
N VAL A 153 13.43 6.02 6.37
CA VAL A 153 12.22 6.43 7.08
C VAL A 153 11.24 5.28 7.12
N ILE A 154 10.62 5.04 8.27
CA ILE A 154 9.62 4.01 8.45
C ILE A 154 8.24 4.64 8.20
N VAL A 155 7.53 4.17 7.17
CA VAL A 155 6.14 4.54 6.89
C VAL A 155 5.26 3.31 7.07
N ASN A 156 4.31 3.36 8.00
CA ASN A 156 3.42 2.23 8.34
C ASN A 156 4.16 0.90 8.58
N GLY A 157 5.37 0.97 9.14
CA GLY A 157 6.21 -0.21 9.43
C GLY A 157 7.12 -0.67 8.29
N VAL A 158 7.11 0.00 7.14
CA VAL A 158 7.96 -0.30 5.98
C VAL A 158 9.02 0.78 5.80
N GLU A 159 10.26 0.39 5.50
CA GLU A 159 11.34 1.35 5.25
C GLU A 159 11.33 1.89 3.83
N TYR A 160 11.54 3.21 3.72
CA TYR A 160 11.68 3.96 2.48
C TYR A 160 12.85 4.94 2.59
N ASP A 161 13.43 5.31 1.45
CA ASP A 161 14.09 6.62 1.37
C ASP A 161 13.01 7.66 1.06
N LEU A 162 12.93 8.70 1.88
CA LEU A 162 11.98 9.79 1.74
C LEU A 162 12.66 10.96 1.03
N LEU A 163 12.07 11.45 -0.06
CA LEU A 163 12.41 12.76 -0.62
C LEU A 163 11.32 13.76 -0.24
N VAL A 164 11.73 14.96 0.14
CA VAL A 164 10.86 16.09 0.41
C VAL A 164 10.91 17.03 -0.78
N LEU A 165 9.77 17.20 -1.43
CA LEU A 165 9.57 18.14 -2.53
C LEU A 165 8.75 19.32 -2.05
N ASP A 166 8.79 20.43 -2.77
CA ASP A 166 7.89 21.56 -2.57
C ASP A 166 6.40 21.20 -2.82
N ILE A 167 6.14 20.20 -3.65
CA ILE A 167 4.78 19.68 -3.95
C ILE A 167 4.31 18.53 -3.04
N GLY A 168 5.20 17.92 -2.24
CA GLY A 168 4.85 16.69 -1.54
C GLY A 168 6.02 15.86 -1.03
N PHE A 169 5.71 14.63 -0.64
CA PHE A 169 6.70 13.61 -0.28
C PHE A 169 6.80 12.53 -1.35
N VAL A 170 8.01 12.04 -1.64
CA VAL A 170 8.19 10.84 -2.47
C VAL A 170 8.82 9.73 -1.64
N LEU A 171 8.15 8.58 -1.58
CA LEU A 171 8.64 7.39 -0.91
C LEU A 171 9.28 6.45 -1.93
N VAL A 172 10.60 6.31 -1.84
CA VAL A 172 11.41 5.41 -2.67
C VAL A 172 11.57 4.07 -1.94
N PRO A 173 11.06 2.97 -2.50
CA PRO A 173 11.10 1.66 -1.84
C PRO A 173 12.52 1.09 -1.83
N ASP A 174 12.70 0.04 -1.01
CA ASP A 174 13.92 -0.76 -0.93
C ASP A 174 15.22 0.04 -0.68
N PRO A 175 15.28 0.86 0.40
CA PRO A 175 16.42 1.75 0.65
C PRO A 175 17.75 1.03 0.93
N GLY A 176 17.74 -0.28 1.15
CA GLY A 176 18.93 -1.04 1.52
C GLY A 176 19.49 -0.63 2.90
N GLY A 177 20.78 -0.93 3.13
CA GLY A 177 21.44 -0.68 4.43
C GLY A 177 21.65 0.81 4.75
N PHE A 178 21.58 1.18 6.02
CA PHE A 178 21.63 2.58 6.48
C PHE A 178 22.96 3.30 6.21
N GLU A 179 24.06 2.56 5.98
CA GLU A 179 25.41 3.12 5.92
C GLU A 179 25.62 4.08 4.73
N ASN A 180 24.85 3.89 3.65
CA ASN A 180 25.02 4.60 2.37
C ASN A 180 23.82 5.49 2.00
N GLY A 181 22.98 5.85 2.98
CA GLY A 181 21.75 6.66 2.81
C GLY A 181 21.92 7.91 1.98
N LYS A 182 22.80 8.79 2.44
CA LYS A 182 23.06 10.06 1.78
C LYS A 182 23.60 9.84 0.37
N ALA A 183 24.60 8.97 0.22
CA ALA A 183 25.23 8.70 -1.07
C ALA A 183 24.26 8.15 -2.13
N ARG A 184 23.37 7.23 -1.77
CA ARG A 184 22.38 6.68 -2.71
C ARG A 184 21.30 7.70 -3.08
N MET A 185 20.78 8.47 -2.12
CA MET A 185 19.77 9.49 -2.40
C MET A 185 20.39 10.63 -3.24
N THR A 186 21.61 11.06 -2.92
CA THR A 186 22.36 12.04 -3.74
C THR A 186 22.53 11.53 -5.16
N LYS A 187 22.95 10.27 -5.33
CA LYS A 187 23.06 9.65 -6.65
C LYS A 187 21.72 9.63 -7.38
N LEU A 188 20.65 9.18 -6.71
CA LEU A 188 19.30 9.12 -7.28
C LEU A 188 18.88 10.48 -7.84
N VAL A 189 18.96 11.53 -7.02
CA VAL A 189 18.55 12.90 -7.38
C VAL A 189 19.45 13.50 -8.46
N GLN A 190 20.75 13.19 -8.48
CA GLN A 190 21.68 13.72 -9.48
C GLN A 190 21.61 13.02 -10.84
N THR A 191 21.30 11.72 -10.87
CA THR A 191 21.34 10.92 -12.10
C THR A 191 19.98 10.65 -12.72
N THR A 192 18.90 10.94 -12.00
CA THR A 192 17.53 10.60 -12.42
C THR A 192 16.71 11.88 -12.49
N PRO A 193 16.10 12.21 -13.65
CA PRO A 193 15.19 13.34 -13.74
C PRO A 193 14.05 13.23 -12.72
N LEU A 194 13.66 14.35 -12.11
CA LEU A 194 12.68 14.33 -11.02
C LEU A 194 11.34 13.72 -11.44
N PHE A 195 10.87 13.97 -12.66
CA PHE A 195 9.65 13.34 -13.17
C PHE A 195 9.74 11.80 -13.24
N GLU A 196 10.93 11.24 -13.48
CA GLU A 196 11.12 9.78 -13.45
C GLU A 196 11.12 9.26 -12.01
N ILE A 197 11.70 10.03 -11.07
CA ILE A 197 11.64 9.69 -9.64
C ILE A 197 10.19 9.69 -9.19
N VAL A 198 9.42 10.75 -9.46
CA VAL A 198 8.01 10.85 -9.10
C VAL A 198 7.17 9.76 -9.77
N GLY A 199 7.38 9.50 -11.06
CA GLY A 199 6.56 8.54 -11.81
C GLY A 199 6.76 7.07 -11.43
N ARG A 200 7.93 6.73 -10.87
CA ARG A 200 8.27 5.36 -10.44
C ARG A 200 8.00 5.08 -8.97
N ASN A 201 7.73 6.12 -8.18
CA ASN A 201 7.67 6.04 -6.73
C ASN A 201 6.35 6.60 -6.21
N TRP A 202 6.10 6.42 -4.91
CA TRP A 202 4.85 6.88 -4.32
C TRP A 202 4.94 8.36 -3.95
N LEU A 203 4.25 9.21 -4.72
CA LEU A 203 4.07 10.63 -4.43
C LEU A 203 2.87 10.86 -3.50
N ILE A 204 3.12 11.49 -2.36
CA ILE A 204 2.11 12.00 -1.43
C ILE A 204 2.07 13.52 -1.61
N ARG A 205 1.09 14.02 -2.36
CA ARG A 205 0.95 15.46 -2.60
C ARG A 205 0.38 16.17 -1.37
N TYR A 206 0.91 17.34 -1.05
CA TYR A 206 0.44 18.13 0.09
C TYR A 206 -1.04 18.48 0.01
N GLU A 207 -1.56 18.77 -1.18
CA GLU A 207 -2.98 19.05 -1.42
C GLU A 207 -3.94 17.87 -1.16
N LYS A 208 -3.41 16.66 -0.98
CA LYS A 208 -4.19 15.47 -0.63
C LYS A 208 -4.19 15.19 0.87
N VAL A 209 -3.37 15.89 1.65
CA VAL A 209 -3.33 15.79 3.10
C VAL A 209 -4.45 16.65 3.69
N VAL A 210 -5.31 16.05 4.51
CA VAL A 210 -6.42 16.73 5.20
C VAL A 210 -6.13 17.00 6.67
N ASP A 211 -5.27 16.19 7.29
CA ASP A 211 -4.78 16.43 8.64
C ASP A 211 -3.33 15.95 8.76
N ALA A 212 -2.58 16.56 9.68
CA ALA A 212 -1.22 16.17 9.96
C ALA A 212 -0.91 16.37 11.44
N THR A 213 -0.09 15.49 11.99
CA THR A 213 0.38 15.61 13.38
C THR A 213 1.84 15.26 13.48
N ILE A 214 2.57 15.93 14.37
CA ILE A 214 3.91 15.51 14.77
C ILE A 214 3.81 15.07 16.22
N SER A 215 3.74 13.76 16.48
CA SER A 215 3.64 13.24 17.85
C SER A 215 4.95 13.34 18.63
N LYS A 216 6.09 13.32 17.92
CA LYS A 216 7.41 13.48 18.53
C LYS A 216 8.34 14.26 17.60
N PRO A 217 9.04 15.29 18.09
CA PRO A 217 10.01 16.00 17.27
C PRO A 217 11.29 15.17 17.07
N VAL A 218 11.96 14.72 18.13
CA VAL A 218 13.28 14.06 17.97
C VAL A 218 13.30 12.66 18.61
N PRO A 219 13.46 11.57 17.84
CA PRO A 219 13.39 11.47 16.37
C PRO A 219 11.98 11.80 15.85
N VAL A 220 11.89 12.28 14.61
CA VAL A 220 10.62 12.75 14.02
C VAL A 220 9.63 11.60 13.97
N THR A 221 8.46 11.78 14.56
CA THR A 221 7.33 10.86 14.44
C THR A 221 6.10 11.69 14.18
N GLY A 222 5.41 11.40 13.09
CA GLY A 222 4.20 12.10 12.68
C GLY A 222 3.22 11.19 11.97
N GLU A 223 2.03 11.72 11.73
CA GLU A 223 0.97 11.06 10.98
C GLU A 223 0.43 12.06 9.95
N LEU A 224 0.14 11.57 8.74
CA LEU A 224 -0.62 12.30 7.73
C LEU A 224 -1.94 11.57 7.51
N GLU A 225 -3.05 12.30 7.54
CA GLU A 225 -4.35 11.81 7.08
C GLU A 225 -4.62 12.37 5.68
N MET A 226 -5.00 11.50 4.76
CA MET A 226 -5.27 11.82 3.37
C MET A 226 -6.77 11.97 3.12
N TYR A 227 -7.15 12.70 2.06
CA TYR A 227 -8.57 12.96 1.71
C TYR A 227 -9.40 11.68 1.49
N ASP A 228 -8.76 10.56 1.14
CA ASP A 228 -9.42 9.26 0.94
C ASP A 228 -9.51 8.41 2.23
N GLY A 229 -9.10 8.97 3.37
CA GLY A 229 -9.09 8.33 4.68
C GLY A 229 -7.84 7.49 4.96
N LEU A 230 -6.85 7.47 4.06
CA LEU A 230 -5.57 6.80 4.34
C LEU A 230 -4.79 7.56 5.42
N ARG A 231 -4.21 6.81 6.36
CA ARG A 231 -3.31 7.34 7.39
C ARG A 231 -1.90 6.81 7.20
N LEU A 232 -0.94 7.73 7.17
CA LEU A 232 0.47 7.44 6.99
C LEU A 232 1.23 7.84 8.25
N GLY A 233 1.55 6.86 9.08
CA GLY A 233 2.45 7.03 10.20
C GLY A 233 3.89 7.07 9.69
N ILE A 234 4.53 8.23 9.79
CA ILE A 234 5.91 8.48 9.36
C ILE A 234 6.80 8.58 10.58
N LYS A 235 7.86 7.78 10.60
CA LYS A 235 8.80 7.72 11.71
C LYS A 235 10.24 7.71 11.20
N GLU A 236 11.03 8.63 11.71
CA GLU A 236 12.48 8.63 11.54
C GLU A 236 13.05 7.32 12.12
N GLY A 237 13.80 6.60 11.28
CA GLY A 237 14.47 5.36 11.65
C GLY A 237 15.54 5.58 12.74
N ARG A 238 16.04 4.48 13.32
CA ARG A 238 17.09 4.57 14.34
C ARG A 238 18.41 5.08 13.77
N PHE A 239 18.69 4.74 12.52
CA PHE A 239 19.89 5.12 11.78
C PHE A 239 19.43 5.71 10.45
N VAL A 240 19.37 7.04 10.38
CA VAL A 240 19.00 7.78 9.17
C VAL A 240 20.14 8.69 8.75
N GLN A 241 20.19 8.99 7.47
CA GLN A 241 21.06 10.03 6.92
C GLN A 241 20.20 11.01 6.13
N GLY A 242 20.42 12.30 6.36
CA GLY A 242 19.84 13.38 5.56
C GLY A 242 20.63 13.65 4.28
N LEU A 243 19.99 14.15 3.24
CA LEU A 243 20.69 14.74 2.10
C LEU A 243 21.51 15.95 2.55
N THR A 244 20.94 16.76 3.44
CA THR A 244 21.62 17.90 4.08
C THR A 244 21.70 17.70 5.59
N ASP A 245 22.29 18.68 6.29
CA ASP A 245 22.29 18.70 7.76
C ASP A 245 20.97 19.26 8.32
N ASP A 246 20.17 19.93 7.48
CA ASP A 246 18.90 20.59 7.81
C ASP A 246 17.67 19.70 7.53
N THR A 247 17.86 18.43 7.14
CA THR A 247 16.79 17.53 6.70
C THR A 247 15.62 17.44 7.68
N ARG A 248 15.89 17.44 9.00
CA ARG A 248 14.81 17.40 10.00
C ARG A 248 14.00 18.69 9.98
N ASP A 249 14.65 19.84 9.85
CA ASP A 249 13.98 21.14 9.79
C ASP A 249 13.14 21.28 8.53
N VAL A 250 13.64 20.79 7.40
CA VAL A 250 12.87 20.72 6.15
C VAL A 250 11.66 19.79 6.30
N LEU A 251 11.84 18.60 6.91
CA LEU A 251 10.74 17.67 7.15
C LEU A 251 9.67 18.29 8.06
N TYR A 252 10.07 18.99 9.12
CA TYR A 252 9.10 19.71 9.96
C TYR A 252 8.38 20.81 9.21
N ALA A 253 9.10 21.60 8.40
CA ALA A 253 8.49 22.66 7.60
C ALA A 253 7.44 22.07 6.65
N ALA A 254 7.74 20.93 6.03
CA ALA A 254 6.81 20.17 5.19
C ALA A 254 5.58 19.66 5.95
N PHE A 255 5.74 19.09 7.16
CA PHE A 255 4.58 18.71 7.97
C PHE A 255 3.73 19.92 8.36
N ARG A 256 4.36 21.03 8.73
CA ARG A 256 3.64 22.26 9.13
C ARG A 256 2.93 22.93 7.96
N SER A 257 3.45 22.80 6.73
CA SER A 257 2.78 23.37 5.55
C SER A 257 1.44 22.68 5.27
N VAL A 258 1.28 21.42 5.65
CA VAL A 258 0.02 20.67 5.60
C VAL A 258 -0.78 20.69 6.91
N GLY A 259 -0.48 21.65 7.79
CA GLY A 259 -1.28 21.93 8.99
C GLY A 259 -0.85 21.18 10.25
N ALA A 260 0.33 20.54 10.25
CA ALA A 260 0.73 19.75 11.41
C ALA A 260 0.82 20.55 12.71
N THR A 261 0.13 20.03 13.73
CA THR A 261 0.26 20.51 15.11
C THR A 261 1.36 19.75 15.86
N MET A 262 2.08 20.45 16.74
CA MET A 262 3.02 19.82 17.68
C MET A 262 2.37 19.75 19.08
N PRO A 263 2.49 18.63 19.81
CA PRO A 263 2.17 18.58 21.21
C PRO A 263 3.12 19.53 21.95
N TYR A 264 2.54 20.37 22.81
CA TYR A 264 3.25 21.29 23.70
C TYR A 264 4.14 20.54 24.70
#